data_AF-A0A8J5RQ39-F1
#
_entry.id   AF-A0A8J5RQ39-F1
#
_cell.length_a   1.000
_cell.length_b   1.000
_cell.length_c   1.000
_cell.angle_alpha   90.00
_cell.angle_beta   90.00
_cell.angle_gamma   90.00
#
_symmetry.space_group_name_H-M   'P 1'
#
loop_
_entity.id
_entity.type
_entity.pdbx_description
1 polymer ?
#
loop_
_entity_poly.entity_id
_entity_poly.type
_entity_poly.pdbx_seq_one_letter_code
_entity_poly.pdbx_strand_id
1 'polypeptide(L)'
;MTISRVRNGSILHRFPSALPNGSKRDISGPASSYSILDCIFHEVLPVPAARSFLYLLSFWSVHNAIMVSPYLLVLQPDETYYIIDMICWRGYSLYDCTAEFRFFWVNSKLMETTASDPPSTYHRYRFSVVPIYECTLEGLEAAYSGSTPYMKDGLLFYNKHVHYQAGITPLALVWKDEACSQYIIDTDSKGQVPSEQHVVLELQEDGKLATSDDPPVVFGSLDNEFIQKTNLRPGNLLRFAFRDERVKLVDGKMEISELQFVGRPNRARAFADSHSKALFQYAARHAPLRIEDLVASIQSNHMEVKSTDVEMQG
;
A
#
# COMPACT_ATOMS: atom_id res chain seq x y z
N MET A 1 20.60 4.30 16.49
CA MET A 1 20.53 5.23 15.34
C MET A 1 19.46 4.71 14.41
N THR A 2 18.52 5.56 13.97
CA THR A 2 17.42 5.14 13.08
C THR A 2 17.82 5.26 11.61
N ILE A 3 17.34 4.31 10.81
CA ILE A 3 17.54 4.26 9.36
C ILE A 3 16.16 4.03 8.73
N SER A 4 15.73 4.92 7.84
CA SER A 4 14.57 4.68 7.00
C SER A 4 15.00 4.19 5.62
N ARG A 5 14.22 3.27 5.05
CA ARG A 5 14.47 2.68 3.73
C ARG A 5 13.21 2.78 2.89
N VAL A 6 13.39 3.07 1.62
CA VAL A 6 12.30 2.93 0.64
C VAL A 6 12.14 1.46 0.25
N ARG A 7 11.05 1.12 -0.44
CA ARG A 7 10.71 -0.27 -0.82
C ARG A 7 11.80 -0.99 -1.63
N ASN A 8 12.62 -0.25 -2.38
CA ASN A 8 13.75 -0.83 -3.12
C ASN A 8 14.97 -1.17 -2.23
N GLY A 9 14.86 -1.00 -0.91
CA GLY A 9 15.92 -1.27 0.07
C GLY A 9 16.94 -0.13 0.23
N SER A 10 16.97 0.84 -0.68
CA SER A 10 17.86 2.01 -0.56
C SER A 10 17.49 2.86 0.64
N ILE A 11 18.51 3.52 1.20
CA ILE A 11 18.35 4.34 2.40
C ILE A 11 17.76 5.68 2.00
N LEU A 12 16.65 6.03 2.65
CA LEU A 12 16.09 7.38 2.55
C LEU A 12 16.84 8.30 3.52
N HIS A 13 16.77 8.03 4.83
CA HIS A 13 17.42 8.85 5.85
C HIS A 13 18.19 8.02 6.89
N ARG A 14 19.20 8.65 7.49
CA ARG A 14 19.88 8.20 8.72
C ARG A 14 19.79 9.32 9.74
N PHE A 15 19.15 9.08 10.88
CA PHE A 15 18.86 10.14 11.85
C PHE A 15 18.68 9.61 13.28
N PRO A 16 18.93 10.43 14.30
CA PRO A 16 18.59 10.07 15.68
C PRO A 16 17.07 10.18 15.87
N SER A 17 16.47 9.23 16.60
CA SER A 17 15.06 9.28 16.99
C SER A 17 14.87 8.90 18.46
N ALA A 18 13.72 9.29 19.02
CA ALA A 18 13.28 8.88 20.35
C ALA A 18 12.63 7.48 20.39
N LEU A 19 12.73 6.70 19.29
CA LEU A 19 12.38 5.29 19.32
C LEU A 19 13.42 4.50 20.12
N PRO A 20 13.06 3.31 20.65
CA PRO A 20 14.03 2.46 21.34
C PRO A 20 15.27 2.18 20.49
N ASN A 21 16.45 2.43 21.07
CA ASN A 21 17.75 2.33 20.39
C ASN A 21 17.90 3.24 19.14
N GLY A 22 17.05 4.26 19.03
CA GLY A 22 16.99 5.22 17.94
C GLY A 22 18.07 6.31 18.00
N SER A 23 18.59 6.60 19.20
CA SER A 23 19.60 7.64 19.43
C SER A 23 20.76 7.14 20.31
N LYS A 24 21.80 7.98 20.46
CA LYS A 24 22.93 7.68 21.38
C LYS A 24 22.58 7.87 22.86
N ARG A 25 21.40 8.41 23.19
CA ARG A 25 20.96 8.62 24.57
C ARG A 25 20.41 7.35 25.21
N ASP A 26 19.84 6.45 24.40
CA ASP A 26 19.20 5.21 24.84
C ASP A 26 20.11 3.98 24.79
N ILE A 27 21.44 4.18 24.86
CA ILE A 27 22.44 3.08 24.80
C ILE A 27 22.41 2.21 26.07
N SER A 28 21.70 2.60 27.13
CA SER A 28 21.62 1.84 28.39
C SER A 28 20.80 0.56 28.33
N GLY A 29 20.13 0.26 27.21
CA GLY A 29 19.38 -0.98 26.99
C GLY A 29 20.19 -2.08 26.29
N PRO A 30 19.76 -3.35 26.34
CA PRO A 30 20.37 -4.43 25.54
C PRO A 30 20.44 -4.07 24.06
N ALA A 31 21.50 -4.48 23.36
CA ALA A 31 21.64 -4.25 21.91
C ALA A 31 20.48 -4.83 21.08
N SER A 32 19.77 -5.83 21.63
CA SER A 32 18.56 -6.42 21.06
C SER A 32 17.32 -5.51 21.12
N SER A 33 17.38 -4.33 21.76
CA SER A 33 16.23 -3.43 21.95
C SER A 33 15.90 -2.59 20.71
N TYR A 34 15.98 -3.15 19.51
CA TYR A 34 15.67 -2.46 18.26
C TYR A 34 14.15 -2.39 18.03
N SER A 35 13.73 -1.50 17.12
CA SER A 35 12.33 -1.39 16.68
C SER A 35 12.28 -1.36 15.16
N ILE A 36 11.23 -1.97 14.59
CA ILE A 36 10.94 -1.98 13.15
C ILE A 36 9.50 -1.53 12.98
N LEU A 37 9.32 -0.45 12.23
CA LEU A 37 8.02 0.17 11.95
C LEU A 37 7.82 0.19 10.43
N ASP A 38 6.59 -0.05 10.00
CA ASP A 38 6.17 0.30 8.64
C ASP A 38 5.60 1.72 8.67
N CYS A 39 6.13 2.57 7.79
CA CYS A 39 5.88 4.01 7.85
C CYS A 39 5.77 4.63 6.47
N ILE A 40 5.01 5.72 6.44
CA ILE A 40 4.90 6.64 5.33
C ILE A 40 5.55 7.93 5.76
N PHE A 41 6.58 8.36 5.02
CA PHE A 41 7.22 9.63 5.31
C PHE A 41 6.53 10.78 4.57
N HIS A 42 6.12 11.81 5.31
CA HIS A 42 5.57 13.03 4.75
C HIS A 42 6.69 13.97 4.30
N GLU A 43 7.02 13.88 3.01
CA GLU A 43 8.04 14.74 2.39
C GLU A 43 7.48 16.12 2.05
N VAL A 44 8.31 17.14 2.28
CA VAL A 44 8.19 18.46 1.65
C VAL A 44 8.60 18.30 0.19
N LEU A 45 7.65 18.12 -0.73
CA LEU A 45 7.95 18.18 -2.16
C LEU A 45 7.56 19.54 -2.75
N PRO A 46 8.51 20.25 -3.38
CA PRO A 46 8.19 21.13 -4.48
C PRO A 46 7.99 20.26 -5.74
N VAL A 47 6.77 20.25 -6.29
CA VAL A 47 6.40 19.71 -7.63
C VAL A 47 6.14 18.18 -7.70
N PRO A 48 5.12 17.71 -8.46
CA PRO A 48 4.61 16.35 -8.36
C PRO A 48 5.46 15.36 -9.16
N ALA A 49 5.87 14.28 -8.51
CA ALA A 49 6.39 13.08 -9.15
C ALA A 49 5.48 11.91 -8.81
N ALA A 50 4.86 11.31 -9.82
CA ALA A 50 4.03 10.13 -9.73
C ALA A 50 4.74 9.01 -8.96
N ARG A 51 4.11 8.49 -7.91
CA ARG A 51 4.58 7.34 -7.12
C ARG A 51 3.58 6.20 -7.29
N SER A 52 4.09 5.00 -7.56
CA SER A 52 3.30 3.78 -7.76
C SER A 52 2.79 3.24 -6.42
N PHE A 53 1.49 3.01 -6.30
CA PHE A 53 0.85 2.45 -5.10
C PHE A 53 0.26 1.04 -5.34
N LEU A 54 0.10 0.29 -4.24
CA LEU A 54 -0.52 -1.04 -4.20
C LEU A 54 -2.02 -0.91 -4.46
N TYR A 55 -2.62 -1.89 -5.12
CA TYR A 55 -4.06 -1.98 -5.31
C TYR A 55 -4.48 -3.44 -5.15
N LEU A 56 -5.66 -3.70 -4.56
CA LEU A 56 -6.41 -4.97 -4.62
C LEU A 56 -7.82 -4.73 -4.06
N LEU A 57 -8.83 -5.31 -4.72
CA LEU A 57 -10.14 -5.66 -4.17
C LEU A 57 -10.63 -6.91 -4.91
N SER A 58 -10.80 -8.01 -4.19
CA SER A 58 -11.66 -9.14 -4.59
C SER A 58 -12.48 -9.57 -3.37
N PHE A 59 -13.75 -9.90 -3.63
CA PHE A 59 -14.84 -10.06 -2.66
C PHE A 59 -14.57 -11.10 -1.56
N TRP A 60 -14.48 -10.65 -0.30
CA TRP A 60 -14.61 -11.45 0.93
C TRP A 60 -15.50 -10.70 1.93
N SER A 61 -16.29 -11.44 2.74
CA SER A 61 -17.21 -10.89 3.75
C SER A 61 -16.48 -10.01 4.78
N VAL A 62 -17.07 -8.86 5.09
CA VAL A 62 -16.47 -7.72 5.84
C VAL A 62 -16.36 -7.98 7.37
N HIS A 63 -16.61 -9.21 7.82
CA HIS A 63 -16.69 -9.58 9.23
C HIS A 63 -15.41 -9.38 10.06
N ASN A 64 -14.25 -9.37 9.41
CA ASN A 64 -12.96 -9.37 10.09
C ASN A 64 -12.03 -8.26 9.59
N ALA A 65 -12.52 -7.11 9.14
CA ALA A 65 -11.68 -6.01 8.67
C ALA A 65 -11.47 -4.91 9.72
N ILE A 66 -10.23 -4.44 9.90
CA ILE A 66 -9.88 -3.13 10.47
C ILE A 66 -9.54 -2.22 9.32
N MET A 67 -10.09 -1.02 9.34
CA MET A 67 -9.74 0.01 8.39
C MET A 67 -8.64 0.87 8.99
N VAL A 68 -7.51 0.89 8.32
CA VAL A 68 -6.47 1.87 8.55
C VAL A 68 -6.71 2.97 7.53
N SER A 69 -6.56 4.24 7.88
CA SER A 69 -6.55 5.33 6.87
C SER A 69 -5.12 5.80 6.63
N PRO A 70 -4.34 5.17 5.75
CA PRO A 70 -3.03 5.66 5.44
C PRO A 70 -2.92 6.09 3.98
N TYR A 71 -1.88 6.89 3.80
CA TYR A 71 -1.42 7.50 2.58
C TYR A 71 -2.02 8.88 2.30
N LEU A 72 -1.22 9.66 1.59
CA LEU A 72 -0.69 10.95 2.00
C LEU A 72 -0.36 11.77 0.75
N LEU A 73 -1.02 12.90 0.48
CA LEU A 73 -0.55 13.90 -0.51
C LEU A 73 -1.10 15.35 -0.31
N VAL A 74 -0.50 16.11 0.61
CA VAL A 74 -0.41 17.61 0.65
C VAL A 74 -1.60 18.47 1.14
N LEU A 75 -1.34 19.27 2.19
CA LEU A 75 -1.72 20.70 2.26
C LEU A 75 -0.62 21.53 2.97
N GLN A 76 0.14 20.95 3.91
CA GLN A 76 1.47 21.44 4.35
C GLN A 76 2.36 20.26 4.80
N PRO A 77 3.58 20.10 4.27
CA PRO A 77 4.48 19.03 4.68
C PRO A 77 5.05 19.25 6.08
N ASP A 78 5.00 18.22 6.93
CA ASP A 78 5.30 18.29 8.37
C ASP A 78 6.51 17.42 8.80
N GLU A 79 7.29 16.91 7.85
CA GLU A 79 8.46 16.04 8.06
C GLU A 79 8.19 14.89 9.07
N THR A 80 7.00 14.28 9.01
CA THR A 80 6.56 13.25 9.96
C THR A 80 6.56 11.86 9.33
N TYR A 81 7.02 10.85 10.09
CA TYR A 81 6.82 9.44 9.76
C TYR A 81 5.47 8.99 10.34
N TYR A 82 4.49 8.80 9.46
CA TYR A 82 3.21 8.23 9.80
C TYR A 82 3.33 6.71 9.86
N ILE A 83 3.17 6.15 11.06
CA ILE A 83 3.28 4.72 11.32
C ILE A 83 1.97 4.06 10.92
N ILE A 84 2.07 3.10 10.00
CA ILE A 84 0.94 2.29 9.55
C ILE A 84 0.97 0.89 10.18
N ASP A 85 2.15 0.44 10.61
CA ASP A 85 2.31 -0.86 11.25
C ASP A 85 3.54 -0.92 12.17
N MET A 86 3.54 -1.86 13.11
CA MET A 86 4.64 -2.15 14.02
C MET A 86 5.01 -3.63 13.95
N ILE A 87 6.23 -3.89 13.49
CA ILE A 87 6.74 -5.24 13.21
C ILE A 87 7.61 -5.74 14.36
N CYS A 88 8.33 -4.83 15.02
CA CYS A 88 9.16 -5.14 16.18
C CYS A 88 9.23 -3.92 17.11
N TRP A 89 9.19 -4.17 18.42
CA TRP A 89 9.34 -3.13 19.44
C TRP A 89 10.24 -3.59 20.58
N ARG A 90 11.33 -2.86 20.86
CA ARG A 90 12.32 -3.22 21.90
C ARG A 90 12.81 -4.68 21.79
N GLY A 91 12.96 -5.18 20.57
CA GLY A 91 13.37 -6.56 20.30
C GLY A 91 12.27 -7.61 20.37
N TYR A 92 11.06 -7.26 20.80
CA TYR A 92 9.90 -8.15 20.73
C TYR A 92 9.37 -8.18 19.30
N SER A 93 9.47 -9.34 18.67
CA SER A 93 8.88 -9.59 17.36
C SER A 93 7.36 -9.59 17.46
N LEU A 94 6.70 -8.86 16.55
CA LEU A 94 5.25 -8.84 16.39
C LEU A 94 4.82 -9.47 15.05
N TYR A 95 5.74 -10.08 14.30
CA TYR A 95 5.46 -10.70 13.00
C TYR A 95 4.27 -11.67 13.06
N ASP A 96 4.26 -12.55 14.07
CA ASP A 96 3.25 -13.59 14.26
C ASP A 96 2.04 -13.10 15.08
N CYS A 97 1.95 -11.79 15.35
CA CYS A 97 0.78 -11.19 15.98
C CYS A 97 -0.25 -10.77 14.94
N THR A 98 -1.52 -10.83 15.33
CA THR A 98 -2.64 -10.34 14.51
C THR A 98 -2.53 -8.84 14.27
N ALA A 99 -3.10 -8.35 13.17
CA ALA A 99 -3.13 -6.91 12.85
C ALA A 99 -3.78 -6.09 13.96
N GLU A 100 -4.91 -6.58 14.50
CA GLU A 100 -5.59 -5.93 15.62
C GLU A 100 -4.66 -5.74 16.83
N PHE A 101 -3.90 -6.77 17.19
CA PHE A 101 -2.94 -6.66 18.29
C PHE A 101 -1.83 -5.67 17.97
N ARG A 102 -1.25 -5.72 16.76
CA ARG A 102 -0.18 -4.80 16.34
C ARG A 102 -0.65 -3.34 16.35
N PHE A 103 -1.87 -3.08 15.92
CA PHE A 103 -2.51 -1.76 15.88
C PHE A 103 -2.86 -1.22 17.27
N PHE A 104 -3.32 -2.08 18.18
CA PHE A 104 -3.44 -1.72 19.59
C PHE A 104 -2.07 -1.39 20.19
N TRP A 105 -1.07 -2.23 19.91
CA TRP A 105 0.26 -2.12 20.49
C TRP A 105 1.00 -0.85 20.04
N VAL A 106 0.90 -0.47 18.77
CA VAL A 106 1.55 0.74 18.26
C VAL A 106 1.04 2.00 18.94
N ASN A 107 -0.28 2.11 19.15
CA ASN A 107 -0.87 3.23 19.85
C ASN A 107 -0.39 3.27 21.31
N SER A 108 -0.48 2.15 22.04
CA SER A 108 -0.05 2.09 23.43
C SER A 108 1.44 2.40 23.61
N LYS A 109 2.30 1.83 22.77
CA LYS A 109 3.76 1.94 22.94
C LYS A 109 4.36 3.22 22.42
N LEU A 110 3.77 3.85 21.40
CA LEU A 110 4.27 5.14 20.94
C LEU A 110 4.01 6.24 21.98
N MET A 111 2.87 6.20 22.68
CA MET A 111 2.54 7.13 23.78
C MET A 111 3.51 7.05 24.97
N GLU A 112 4.19 5.92 25.16
CA GLU A 112 5.23 5.76 26.18
C GLU A 112 6.57 6.41 25.79
N THR A 113 6.66 7.03 24.61
CA THR A 113 7.88 7.66 24.08
C THR A 113 7.67 9.13 23.78
N THR A 114 8.77 9.88 23.64
CA THR A 114 8.76 11.25 23.13
C THR A 114 8.89 11.30 21.60
N ALA A 115 8.54 10.21 20.89
CA ALA A 115 8.71 10.13 19.43
C ALA A 115 7.70 10.98 18.65
N SER A 116 6.61 11.43 19.29
CA SER A 116 5.64 12.35 18.71
C SER A 116 5.95 13.83 19.02
N ASP A 117 6.95 14.10 19.86
CA ASP A 117 7.35 15.46 20.22
C ASP A 117 7.99 16.21 19.04
N PRO A 118 8.07 17.55 19.08
CA PRO A 118 8.79 18.31 18.07
C PRO A 118 10.27 17.90 17.94
N PRO A 119 10.89 18.11 16.76
CA PRO A 119 12.29 17.79 16.54
C PRO A 119 13.25 18.39 17.58
N SER A 120 14.29 17.63 17.94
CA SER A 120 15.38 18.01 18.85
C SER A 120 16.72 17.39 18.42
N THR A 121 17.81 17.69 19.13
CA THR A 121 19.17 17.21 18.84
C THR A 121 19.26 15.68 18.68
N TYR A 122 18.45 14.92 19.43
CA TYR A 122 18.44 13.46 19.42
C TYR A 122 17.17 12.86 18.80
N HIS A 123 16.36 13.69 18.15
CA HIS A 123 15.09 13.29 17.54
C HIS A 123 14.79 14.19 16.33
N ARG A 124 15.15 13.76 15.12
CA ARG A 124 15.08 14.63 13.92
C ARG A 124 13.69 14.79 13.33
N TYR A 125 12.88 13.73 13.37
CA TYR A 125 11.59 13.63 12.69
C TYR A 125 10.55 13.07 13.64
N ARG A 126 9.35 13.64 13.63
CA ARG A 126 8.23 13.15 14.44
C ARG A 126 7.74 11.80 13.93
N PHE A 127 7.13 11.03 14.82
CA PHE A 127 6.39 9.82 14.52
C PHE A 127 4.96 9.99 15.00
N SER A 128 3.99 9.66 14.15
CA SER A 128 2.56 9.68 14.48
C SER A 128 1.91 8.42 13.98
N VAL A 129 1.03 7.81 14.77
CA VAL A 129 0.20 6.70 14.26
C VAL A 129 -0.88 7.28 13.35
N VAL A 130 -1.18 6.62 12.24
CA VAL A 130 -2.37 6.95 11.44
C VAL A 130 -3.64 6.54 12.19
N PRO A 131 -4.78 7.24 12.04
CA PRO A 131 -6.03 6.82 12.66
C PRO A 131 -6.47 5.45 12.15
N ILE A 132 -6.97 4.64 13.09
CA ILE A 132 -7.42 3.27 12.88
C ILE A 132 -8.87 3.20 13.33
N TYR A 133 -9.73 2.65 12.47
CA TYR A 133 -11.15 2.57 12.70
C TYR A 133 -11.65 1.15 12.43
N GLU A 134 -12.70 0.76 13.14
CA GLU A 134 -13.44 -0.45 12.84
C GLU A 134 -14.20 -0.31 11.51
N CYS A 135 -14.40 -1.40 10.78
CA CYS A 135 -15.18 -1.41 9.53
C CYS A 135 -16.70 -1.38 9.77
N THR A 136 -17.18 -0.47 10.62
CA THR A 136 -18.61 -0.13 10.75
C THR A 136 -18.97 1.01 9.80
N LEU A 137 -20.25 1.36 9.68
CA LEU A 137 -20.67 2.52 8.89
C LEU A 137 -20.06 3.82 9.43
N GLU A 138 -20.12 3.99 10.75
CA GLU A 138 -19.56 5.15 11.45
C GLU A 138 -18.04 5.19 11.33
N GLY A 139 -17.39 4.03 11.42
CA GLY A 139 -15.96 3.91 11.19
C GLY A 139 -15.55 4.28 9.77
N LEU A 140 -16.26 3.76 8.76
CA LEU A 140 -16.06 4.08 7.34
C LEU A 140 -16.21 5.58 7.08
N GLU A 141 -17.29 6.19 7.58
CA GLU A 141 -17.53 7.62 7.47
C GLU A 141 -16.41 8.44 8.16
N ALA A 142 -15.99 8.05 9.36
CA ALA A 142 -14.91 8.71 10.08
C ALA A 142 -13.58 8.63 9.34
N ALA A 143 -13.22 7.49 8.75
CA ALA A 143 -11.99 7.37 7.99
C ALA A 143 -12.05 8.11 6.65
N TYR A 144 -13.19 8.07 5.97
CA TYR A 144 -13.36 8.70 4.66
C TYR A 144 -13.46 10.23 4.76
N SER A 145 -14.33 10.74 5.63
CA SER A 145 -14.65 12.17 5.74
C SER A 145 -13.96 12.89 6.91
N GLY A 146 -13.42 12.15 7.89
CA GLY A 146 -12.77 12.76 9.06
C GLY A 146 -11.52 13.57 8.73
N SER A 147 -11.26 14.62 9.50
CA SER A 147 -10.08 15.47 9.29
C SER A 147 -8.80 14.76 9.74
N THR A 148 -7.75 14.83 8.93
CA THR A 148 -6.40 14.36 9.25
C THR A 148 -5.39 15.49 9.06
N PRO A 149 -4.23 15.48 9.76
CA PRO A 149 -3.17 16.49 9.55
C PRO A 149 -2.44 16.33 8.20
N TYR A 150 -2.89 15.38 7.38
CA TYR A 150 -2.41 15.07 6.06
C TYR A 150 -3.58 14.94 5.08
N MET A 151 -3.35 15.18 3.78
CA MET A 151 -4.30 14.78 2.74
C MET A 151 -4.26 13.27 2.59
N LYS A 152 -5.41 12.63 2.46
CA LYS A 152 -5.50 11.19 2.24
C LYS A 152 -5.01 10.80 0.83
N ASP A 153 -4.67 9.53 0.64
CA ASP A 153 -4.38 8.89 -0.66
C ASP A 153 -4.96 7.47 -0.66
N GLY A 154 -6.20 7.35 -0.18
CA GLY A 154 -6.91 6.08 -0.03
C GLY A 154 -7.24 5.66 1.39
N LEU A 155 -7.87 4.49 1.47
CA LEU A 155 -8.19 3.76 2.69
C LEU A 155 -7.53 2.37 2.60
N LEU A 156 -6.89 1.92 3.69
CA LEU A 156 -6.41 0.55 3.81
C LEU A 156 -7.41 -0.30 4.60
N PHE A 157 -7.66 -1.50 4.11
CA PHE A 157 -8.47 -2.49 4.81
C PHE A 157 -7.58 -3.68 5.15
N TYR A 158 -7.40 -3.93 6.43
CA TYR A 158 -6.64 -5.07 6.95
C TYR A 158 -7.60 -6.12 7.49
N ASN A 159 -7.33 -7.40 7.24
CA ASN A 159 -7.97 -8.44 8.03
C ASN A 159 -7.41 -8.40 9.48
N LYS A 160 -8.29 -8.33 10.48
CA LYS A 160 -7.99 -8.28 11.92
C LYS A 160 -6.97 -9.33 12.36
N HIS A 161 -7.09 -10.52 11.80
CA HIS A 161 -6.33 -11.70 12.21
C HIS A 161 -5.07 -11.91 11.36
N VAL A 162 -4.79 -11.05 10.38
CA VAL A 162 -3.62 -11.24 9.52
C VAL A 162 -2.32 -10.98 10.28
N HIS A 163 -1.38 -11.91 10.13
CA HIS A 163 0.00 -11.75 10.55
C HIS A 163 0.76 -10.82 9.61
N TYR A 164 1.84 -10.19 10.08
CA TYR A 164 2.59 -9.31 9.19
C TYR A 164 3.28 -10.13 8.10
N GLN A 165 3.00 -9.82 6.83
CA GLN A 165 3.59 -10.47 5.67
C GLN A 165 4.27 -9.42 4.79
N ALA A 166 5.52 -9.66 4.43
CA ALA A 166 6.20 -8.82 3.45
C ALA A 166 5.68 -9.14 2.05
N GLY A 167 5.40 -8.12 1.25
CA GLY A 167 4.92 -8.27 -0.13
C GLY A 167 3.44 -7.96 -0.29
N ILE A 168 2.86 -8.48 -1.37
CA ILE A 168 1.45 -8.29 -1.71
C ILE A 168 0.65 -9.37 -0.99
N THR A 169 -0.45 -8.99 -0.33
CA THR A 169 -1.34 -9.93 0.35
C THR A 169 -2.80 -9.53 0.12
N PRO A 170 -3.70 -10.48 -0.14
CA PRO A 170 -5.14 -10.20 -0.27
C PRO A 170 -5.79 -9.79 1.05
N LEU A 171 -5.06 -9.89 2.17
CA LEU A 171 -5.54 -9.57 3.51
C LEU A 171 -5.22 -8.13 3.93
N ALA A 172 -4.59 -7.34 3.05
CA ALA A 172 -4.37 -5.90 3.21
C ALA A 172 -4.65 -5.20 1.87
N LEU A 173 -5.80 -4.54 1.78
CA LEU A 173 -6.34 -3.96 0.56
C LEU A 173 -6.21 -2.43 0.59
N VAL A 174 -6.09 -1.81 -0.58
CA VAL A 174 -6.10 -0.35 -0.74
C VAL A 174 -7.28 0.02 -1.64
N TRP A 175 -8.16 0.89 -1.15
CA TRP A 175 -9.19 1.52 -1.94
C TRP A 175 -8.89 3.01 -2.10
N LYS A 176 -9.21 3.56 -3.27
CA LYS A 176 -8.99 4.97 -3.60
C LYS A 176 -10.14 5.48 -4.46
N ASP A 177 -10.47 6.74 -4.27
CA ASP A 177 -11.35 7.51 -5.15
C ASP A 177 -10.81 8.94 -5.35
N GLU A 178 -11.54 9.74 -6.12
CA GLU A 178 -11.17 11.13 -6.42
C GLU A 178 -11.23 12.05 -5.20
N ALA A 179 -12.04 11.71 -4.19
CA ALA A 179 -12.18 12.52 -2.98
C ALA A 179 -10.99 12.34 -2.03
N CYS A 180 -10.42 11.14 -1.98
CA CYS A 180 -9.32 10.82 -1.09
C CYS A 180 -7.98 10.55 -1.80
N SER A 181 -7.86 10.68 -3.12
CA SER A 181 -6.59 10.51 -3.84
C SER A 181 -6.47 11.47 -5.02
N GLN A 182 -5.38 12.25 -5.04
CA GLN A 182 -5.07 13.16 -6.15
C GLN A 182 -4.67 12.42 -7.44
N TYR A 183 -4.09 11.22 -7.32
CA TYR A 183 -3.58 10.43 -8.44
C TYR A 183 -4.25 9.07 -8.47
N ILE A 184 -5.57 9.08 -8.68
CA ILE A 184 -6.34 7.85 -8.84
C ILE A 184 -5.92 7.08 -10.11
N ILE A 185 -5.71 7.78 -11.23
CA ILE A 185 -5.21 7.19 -12.48
C ILE A 185 -3.74 7.58 -12.66
N ASP A 186 -2.90 6.61 -13.03
CA ASP A 186 -1.47 6.81 -13.30
C ASP A 186 -1.28 7.87 -14.39
N THR A 187 -0.41 8.85 -14.13
CA THR A 187 -0.07 9.93 -15.07
C THR A 187 1.28 9.72 -15.74
N ASP A 188 1.48 10.33 -16.90
CA ASP A 188 2.78 10.40 -17.57
C ASP A 188 3.76 11.36 -16.85
N SER A 189 4.94 11.55 -17.44
CA SER A 189 5.97 12.46 -16.91
C SER A 189 5.57 13.94 -16.93
N LYS A 190 4.47 14.30 -17.60
CA LYS A 190 3.91 15.65 -17.65
C LYS A 190 2.72 15.81 -16.70
N GLY A 191 2.39 14.78 -15.92
CA GLY A 191 1.22 14.77 -15.04
C GLY A 191 -0.11 14.59 -15.77
N GLN A 192 -0.08 14.16 -17.04
CA GLN A 192 -1.30 13.94 -17.83
C GLN A 192 -1.70 12.47 -17.78
N VAL A 193 -3.00 12.19 -17.70
CA VAL A 193 -3.53 10.82 -17.78
C VAL A 193 -3.37 10.31 -19.22
N PRO A 194 -2.61 9.23 -19.46
CA PRO A 194 -2.47 8.67 -20.80
C PRO A 194 -3.79 8.11 -21.32
N SER A 195 -4.00 8.18 -22.64
CA SER A 195 -5.18 7.61 -23.30
C SER A 195 -5.25 6.09 -23.19
N GLU A 196 -4.10 5.41 -23.21
CA GLU A 196 -3.98 3.97 -23.04
C GLU A 196 -3.42 3.66 -21.65
N GLN A 197 -3.86 2.56 -21.04
CA GLN A 197 -3.32 2.16 -19.76
C GLN A 197 -1.91 1.60 -19.93
N HIS A 198 -1.01 1.97 -19.02
CA HIS A 198 0.33 1.45 -18.96
C HIS A 198 0.49 0.44 -17.81
N VAL A 199 1.35 -0.55 -18.01
CA VAL A 199 1.77 -1.51 -16.99
C VAL A 199 3.26 -1.76 -17.11
N VAL A 200 3.94 -1.96 -15.99
CA VAL A 200 5.32 -2.41 -15.94
C VAL A 200 5.36 -3.86 -15.51
N LEU A 201 5.99 -4.69 -16.33
CA LEU A 201 6.13 -6.13 -16.10
C LEU A 201 7.61 -6.51 -16.05
N GLU A 202 7.91 -7.60 -15.38
CA GLU A 202 9.24 -8.19 -15.33
C GLU A 202 9.38 -9.26 -16.41
N LEU A 203 10.47 -9.19 -17.19
CA LEU A 203 10.85 -10.24 -18.13
C LEU A 203 11.39 -11.46 -17.36
N GLN A 204 10.74 -12.60 -17.50
CA GLN A 204 11.14 -13.88 -16.92
C GLN A 204 12.16 -14.62 -17.80
N GLU A 205 12.78 -15.68 -17.26
CA GLU A 205 13.79 -16.48 -17.98
C GLU A 205 13.27 -17.14 -19.25
N ASP A 206 11.98 -17.51 -19.28
CA ASP A 206 11.32 -18.14 -20.42
C ASP A 206 10.73 -17.14 -21.43
N GLY A 207 11.04 -15.86 -21.29
CA GLY A 207 10.55 -14.78 -22.15
C GLY A 207 9.14 -14.28 -21.78
N LYS A 208 8.49 -14.83 -20.74
CA LYS A 208 7.20 -14.33 -20.25
C LYS A 208 7.35 -12.98 -19.56
N LEU A 209 6.27 -12.23 -19.56
CA LEU A 209 6.13 -10.94 -18.91
C LEU A 209 5.19 -11.09 -17.72
N ALA A 210 5.72 -10.94 -16.51
CA ALA A 210 5.00 -11.23 -15.29
C ALA A 210 4.91 -10.02 -14.36
N THR A 211 3.86 -10.03 -13.56
CA THR A 211 3.60 -9.11 -12.45
C THR A 211 4.48 -9.44 -11.23
N SER A 212 4.48 -8.58 -10.21
CA SER A 212 5.27 -8.80 -8.98
C SER A 212 4.58 -9.67 -7.93
N ASP A 213 3.43 -10.27 -8.25
CA ASP A 213 2.66 -11.12 -7.36
C ASP A 213 3.40 -12.45 -7.07
N ASP A 214 2.99 -13.14 -6.01
CA ASP A 214 3.49 -14.47 -5.65
C ASP A 214 2.33 -15.46 -5.51
N PRO A 215 2.16 -16.43 -6.43
CA PRO A 215 2.97 -16.63 -7.64
C PRO A 215 2.74 -15.53 -8.71
N PRO A 216 3.72 -15.26 -9.60
CA PRO A 216 3.60 -14.22 -10.61
C PRO A 216 2.46 -14.47 -11.61
N VAL A 217 1.68 -13.44 -11.91
CA VAL A 217 0.66 -13.48 -12.97
C VAL A 217 1.27 -13.02 -14.30
N VAL A 218 1.16 -13.87 -15.32
CA VAL A 218 1.73 -13.63 -16.66
C VAL A 218 0.72 -12.90 -17.54
N PHE A 219 1.13 -11.78 -18.15
CA PHE A 219 0.29 -11.00 -19.06
C PHE A 219 0.66 -11.18 -20.55
N GLY A 220 1.79 -11.81 -20.83
CA GLY A 220 2.21 -12.09 -22.21
C GLY A 220 3.63 -12.64 -22.26
N SER A 221 4.22 -12.64 -23.45
CA SER A 221 5.61 -13.03 -23.67
C SER A 221 6.22 -12.22 -24.80
N LEU A 222 7.55 -12.09 -24.77
CA LEU A 222 8.33 -11.54 -25.88
C LEU A 222 8.95 -12.67 -26.68
N ASP A 223 9.07 -12.44 -27.99
CA ASP A 223 9.80 -13.31 -28.89
C ASP A 223 11.31 -13.18 -28.69
N ASN A 224 12.03 -14.29 -28.88
CA ASN A 224 13.48 -14.35 -28.68
C ASN A 224 14.24 -13.38 -29.60
N GLU A 225 13.74 -13.14 -30.81
CA GLU A 225 14.35 -12.20 -31.75
C GLU A 225 14.30 -10.77 -31.19
N PHE A 226 13.13 -10.34 -30.70
CA PHE A 226 12.99 -9.05 -30.04
C PHE A 226 13.88 -8.91 -28.81
N ILE A 227 13.92 -9.93 -27.94
CA ILE A 227 14.78 -9.93 -26.73
C ILE A 227 16.25 -9.73 -27.09
N GLN A 228 16.75 -10.47 -28.09
CA GLN A 228 18.14 -10.35 -28.55
C GLN A 228 18.41 -8.98 -29.18
N LYS A 229 17.54 -8.54 -30.09
CA LYS A 229 17.68 -7.26 -30.80
C LYS A 229 17.70 -6.06 -29.86
N THR A 230 16.94 -6.12 -28.76
CA THR A 230 16.82 -5.04 -27.77
C THR A 230 17.74 -5.22 -26.56
N ASN A 231 18.56 -6.28 -26.54
CA ASN A 231 19.48 -6.65 -25.46
C ASN A 231 18.77 -6.64 -24.09
N LEU A 232 17.61 -7.28 -24.04
CA LEU A 232 16.85 -7.48 -22.82
C LEU A 232 17.36 -8.73 -22.09
N ARG A 233 17.28 -8.69 -20.76
CA ARG A 233 17.69 -9.81 -19.90
C ARG A 233 16.58 -10.14 -18.91
N PRO A 234 16.48 -11.40 -18.45
CA PRO A 234 15.60 -11.74 -17.33
C PRO A 234 15.81 -10.80 -16.14
N GLY A 235 14.74 -10.47 -15.43
CA GLY A 235 14.70 -9.46 -14.36
C GLY A 235 14.65 -8.01 -14.85
N ASN A 236 14.67 -7.74 -16.17
CA ASN A 236 14.44 -6.39 -16.67
C ASN A 236 12.98 -5.99 -16.49
N LEU A 237 12.75 -4.83 -15.89
CA LEU A 237 11.43 -4.19 -15.85
C LEU A 237 11.17 -3.45 -17.16
N LEU A 238 10.00 -3.68 -17.73
CA LEU A 238 9.60 -3.20 -19.05
C LEU A 238 8.19 -2.60 -18.97
N ARG A 239 8.02 -1.43 -19.57
CA ARG A 239 6.74 -0.71 -19.64
C ARG A 239 6.03 -1.05 -20.94
N PHE A 240 4.77 -1.42 -20.81
CA PHE A 240 3.86 -1.73 -21.89
C PHE A 240 2.63 -0.83 -21.82
N ALA A 241 2.01 -0.59 -22.97
CA ALA A 241 0.69 0.01 -23.11
C ALA A 241 -0.26 -1.04 -23.66
N PHE A 242 -1.53 -0.93 -23.32
CA PHE A 242 -2.59 -1.71 -23.93
C PHE A 242 -3.88 -0.89 -24.02
N ARG A 243 -4.68 -1.22 -25.03
CA ARG A 243 -5.98 -0.60 -25.25
C ARG A 243 -7.08 -1.35 -24.52
N ASP A 244 -8.16 -0.64 -24.23
CA ASP A 244 -9.29 -1.17 -23.47
C ASP A 244 -9.95 -2.36 -24.18
N GLU A 245 -10.01 -2.35 -25.51
CA GLU A 245 -10.63 -3.44 -26.30
C GLU A 245 -9.82 -4.74 -26.28
N ARG A 246 -8.58 -4.68 -25.76
CA ARG A 246 -7.68 -5.84 -25.64
C ARG A 246 -7.74 -6.51 -24.28
N VAL A 247 -8.50 -5.95 -23.34
CA VAL A 247 -8.67 -6.46 -21.99
C VAL A 247 -9.94 -7.30 -21.90
N LYS A 248 -9.83 -8.48 -21.29
CA LYS A 248 -10.98 -9.28 -20.87
C LYS A 248 -10.87 -9.59 -19.38
N LEU A 249 -11.99 -9.49 -18.68
CA LEU A 249 -12.10 -9.92 -17.29
C LEU A 249 -12.78 -11.29 -17.28
N VAL A 250 -12.03 -12.34 -16.93
CA VAL A 250 -12.51 -13.73 -16.86
C VAL A 250 -12.30 -14.21 -15.43
N ASP A 251 -13.37 -14.57 -14.73
CA ASP A 251 -13.34 -15.01 -13.32
C ASP A 251 -12.56 -14.05 -12.38
N GLY A 252 -12.73 -12.74 -12.60
CA GLY A 252 -12.03 -11.70 -11.83
C GLY A 252 -10.55 -11.52 -12.19
N LYS A 253 -10.02 -12.26 -13.18
CA LYS A 253 -8.66 -12.11 -13.70
C LYS A 253 -8.66 -11.27 -14.96
N MET A 254 -7.74 -10.32 -14.98
CA MET A 254 -7.42 -9.52 -16.16
C MET A 254 -6.56 -10.33 -17.14
N GLU A 255 -7.09 -10.56 -18.33
CA GLU A 255 -6.37 -11.10 -19.48
C GLU A 255 -6.15 -10.00 -20.52
N ILE A 256 -4.91 -9.85 -20.99
CA ILE A 256 -4.52 -8.84 -21.97
C ILE A 256 -4.05 -9.56 -23.23
N SER A 257 -4.77 -9.36 -24.33
CA SER A 257 -4.49 -10.06 -25.60
C SER A 257 -3.30 -9.49 -26.38
N GLU A 258 -2.98 -8.21 -26.20
CA GLU A 258 -1.91 -7.53 -26.93
C GLU A 258 -1.24 -6.48 -26.03
N LEU A 259 0.08 -6.60 -25.85
CA LEU A 259 0.91 -5.64 -25.12
C LEU A 259 1.82 -4.91 -26.09
N GLN A 260 1.73 -3.58 -26.12
CA GLN A 260 2.63 -2.75 -26.91
C GLN A 260 3.83 -2.32 -26.06
N PHE A 261 5.04 -2.69 -26.46
CA PHE A 261 6.25 -2.25 -25.77
C PHE A 261 6.44 -0.73 -25.89
N VAL A 262 6.54 -0.03 -24.75
CA VAL A 262 6.72 1.42 -24.68
C VAL A 262 8.17 1.79 -24.35
N GLY A 263 8.85 0.98 -23.52
CA GLY A 263 10.23 1.24 -23.14
C GLY A 263 10.58 0.71 -21.75
N ARG A 264 11.65 1.25 -21.16
CA ARG A 264 12.05 0.94 -19.78
C ARG A 264 11.43 1.96 -18.81
N PRO A 265 10.99 1.54 -17.62
CA PRO A 265 10.52 2.46 -16.58
C PRO A 265 11.68 3.26 -15.96
N ASN A 266 11.36 4.18 -15.05
CA ASN A 266 12.37 4.90 -14.26
C ASN A 266 13.27 3.91 -13.52
N ARG A 267 14.60 4.12 -13.56
CA ARG A 267 15.61 3.28 -12.91
C ARG A 267 15.45 3.14 -11.39
N ALA A 268 14.76 4.08 -10.74
CA ALA A 268 14.48 4.02 -9.30
C ALA A 268 13.41 2.96 -8.95
N ARG A 269 12.64 2.50 -9.95
CA ARG A 269 11.60 1.49 -9.78
C ARG A 269 12.22 0.13 -9.49
N ALA A 270 11.76 -0.53 -8.41
CA ALA A 270 12.29 -1.82 -7.97
C ALA A 270 11.49 -3.03 -8.44
N PHE A 271 10.18 -2.90 -8.62
CA PHE A 271 9.30 -4.03 -8.86
C PHE A 271 8.40 -3.77 -10.07
N ALA A 272 7.94 -4.85 -10.71
CA ALA A 272 6.81 -4.81 -11.64
C ALA A 272 5.55 -4.26 -10.96
N ASP A 273 4.54 -3.90 -11.73
CA ASP A 273 3.20 -3.65 -11.20
C ASP A 273 2.59 -5.00 -10.78
N SER A 274 1.74 -4.96 -9.74
CA SER A 274 0.94 -6.13 -9.38
C SER A 274 -0.23 -6.31 -10.35
N HIS A 275 -0.74 -7.53 -10.43
CA HIS A 275 -1.97 -7.86 -11.15
C HIS A 275 -3.10 -6.89 -10.78
N SER A 276 -3.21 -6.67 -9.49
CA SER A 276 -4.29 -5.91 -8.90
C SER A 276 -4.13 -4.41 -9.06
N LYS A 277 -2.89 -3.94 -9.22
CA LYS A 277 -2.62 -2.60 -9.75
C LYS A 277 -3.16 -2.43 -11.16
N ALA A 278 -2.86 -3.38 -12.03
CA ALA A 278 -3.36 -3.33 -13.40
C ALA A 278 -4.89 -3.35 -13.43
N LEU A 279 -5.51 -4.24 -12.64
CA LEU A 279 -6.96 -4.34 -12.53
C LEU A 279 -7.60 -3.06 -11.97
N PHE A 280 -7.02 -2.47 -10.92
CA PHE A 280 -7.53 -1.22 -10.37
C PHE A 280 -7.46 -0.08 -11.38
N GLN A 281 -6.32 0.10 -12.06
CA GLN A 281 -6.16 1.16 -13.05
C GLN A 281 -7.15 1.01 -14.21
N TYR A 282 -7.50 -0.23 -14.56
CA TYR A 282 -8.54 -0.52 -15.54
C TYR A 282 -9.92 -0.17 -14.98
N ALA A 283 -10.27 -0.66 -13.80
CA ALA A 283 -11.55 -0.36 -13.16
C ALA A 283 -11.75 1.16 -12.94
N ALA A 284 -10.74 1.88 -12.50
CA ALA A 284 -10.78 3.33 -12.30
C ALA A 284 -11.09 4.12 -13.58
N ARG A 285 -10.74 3.58 -14.76
CA ARG A 285 -11.01 4.19 -16.07
C ARG A 285 -12.41 3.90 -16.60
N HIS A 286 -13.03 2.79 -16.18
CA HIS A 286 -14.26 2.27 -16.81
C HIS A 286 -15.45 2.20 -15.86
N ALA A 287 -15.23 1.69 -14.65
CA ALA A 287 -16.25 1.47 -13.63
C ALA A 287 -15.59 1.48 -12.24
N PRO A 288 -15.24 2.67 -11.71
CA PRO A 288 -14.58 2.79 -10.42
C PRO A 288 -15.48 2.27 -9.30
N LEU A 289 -14.90 1.51 -8.36
CA LEU A 289 -15.60 1.14 -7.13
C LEU A 289 -15.80 2.37 -6.27
N ARG A 290 -17.05 2.72 -5.98
CA ARG A 290 -17.38 3.95 -5.26
C ARG A 290 -17.52 3.69 -3.76
N ILE A 291 -17.51 4.77 -2.98
CA ILE A 291 -17.71 4.69 -1.54
C ILE A 291 -19.08 4.10 -1.18
N GLU A 292 -20.12 4.35 -2.00
CA GLU A 292 -21.45 3.80 -1.74
C GLU A 292 -21.50 2.29 -1.92
N ASP A 293 -20.64 1.72 -2.77
CA ASP A 293 -20.53 0.27 -2.93
C ASP A 293 -19.94 -0.38 -1.67
N LEU A 294 -18.99 0.32 -1.02
CA LEU A 294 -18.44 -0.10 0.27
C LEU A 294 -19.49 0.00 1.38
N VAL A 295 -20.25 1.09 1.42
CA VAL A 295 -21.36 1.28 2.37
C VAL A 295 -22.40 0.17 2.22
N ALA A 296 -22.81 -0.13 0.98
CA ALA A 296 -23.77 -1.19 0.68
C ALA A 296 -23.26 -2.57 1.14
N SER A 297 -21.97 -2.85 0.94
CA SER A 297 -21.35 -4.10 1.40
C SER A 297 -21.35 -4.24 2.94
N ILE A 298 -21.08 -3.15 3.68
CA ILE A 298 -21.15 -3.18 5.15
C ILE A 298 -22.60 -3.44 5.62
N GLN A 299 -23.58 -2.80 4.96
CA GLN A 299 -25.00 -2.96 5.30
C GLN A 299 -25.54 -4.36 5.03
N SER A 300 -25.17 -4.97 3.89
CA SER A 300 -25.62 -6.33 3.56
C SER A 300 -25.10 -7.35 4.56
N ASN A 301 -23.84 -7.20 5.01
CA ASN A 301 -23.28 -8.07 6.05
C ASN A 301 -24.05 -7.95 7.38
N HIS A 302 -24.44 -6.73 7.79
CA HIS A 302 -25.24 -6.55 9.02
C HIS A 302 -26.59 -7.26 8.99
N MET A 303 -27.21 -7.43 7.80
CA MET A 303 -28.46 -8.17 7.65
C MET A 303 -28.23 -9.69 7.75
N GLU A 304 -27.12 -10.21 7.21
CA GLU A 304 -26.78 -11.63 7.33
C GLU A 304 -26.51 -12.05 8.79
N VAL A 305 -25.78 -11.24 9.58
CA VAL A 305 -25.53 -11.53 11.01
C VAL A 305 -26.83 -11.61 11.81
N LYS A 306 -27.72 -10.63 11.59
CA LYS A 306 -29.01 -10.60 12.27
C LYS A 306 -29.89 -11.79 11.90
N SER A 307 -29.72 -12.37 10.70
CA SER A 307 -30.46 -13.55 10.27
C SER A 307 -29.94 -14.85 10.91
N THR A 308 -28.63 -14.95 11.18
CA THR A 308 -28.03 -16.12 11.83
C THR A 308 -28.26 -16.18 13.36
N ASP A 309 -28.59 -15.05 13.99
CA ASP A 309 -28.91 -15.00 15.43
C ASP A 309 -30.38 -15.35 15.74
N VAL A 310 -31.20 -15.63 14.72
CA VAL A 310 -32.61 -16.02 14.88
C VAL A 310 -32.81 -17.46 14.39
N GLU A 311 -32.39 -18.44 15.19
CA GLU A 311 -33.09 -19.73 15.40
C GLU A 311 -32.29 -20.65 16.34
N MET A 312 -32.51 -20.48 17.64
CA MET A 312 -32.47 -21.57 18.62
C MET A 312 -33.69 -21.39 19.55
N GLN A 313 -34.88 -21.71 19.03
CA GLN A 313 -36.05 -22.01 19.84
C GLN A 313 -36.57 -23.39 19.42
N GLY A 314 -36.45 -24.35 20.33
CA GLY A 314 -36.92 -25.73 20.19
C GLY A 314 -36.10 -26.69 21.02
#